data_AF-A0A412XXV2-F1
#
_entry.id   AF-A0A412XXV2-F1
#
_cell.length_a   1.000
_cell.length_b   1.000
_cell.length_c   1.000
_cell.angle_alpha   90.00
_cell.angle_beta   90.00
_cell.angle_gamma   90.00
#
_symmetry.space_group_name_H-M   'P 1'
#
loop_
_entity.id
_entity.type
_entity.pdbx_description
1 polymer ?
#
loop_
_entity_poly.entity_id
_entity_poly.type
_entity_poly.pdbx_seq_one_letter_code
_entity_poly.pdbx_strand_id
1 'polypeptide(L)'
;MTFQHIITHLGKPHSWYIVLTGPHAELSIKKKLEQQGFITYVPVTSVRRCWAGCIKEIHTPVITRCVFIYATDENIQGIQNEYTVLSPQTVTALYQNQ
;
A
#
# COMPACT_ATOMS: atom_id res chain seq x y z
N MET A 1 19.51 -4.51 9.67
CA MET A 1 19.37 -3.24 8.93
C MET A 1 18.41 -2.35 9.70
N THR A 2 18.81 -1.14 10.09
CA THR A 2 17.94 -0.19 10.78
C THR A 2 17.22 0.70 9.76
N PHE A 3 16.01 1.17 10.09
CA PHE A 3 15.22 2.07 9.24
C PHE A 3 16.02 3.31 8.79
N GLN A 4 16.88 3.83 9.66
CA GLN A 4 17.80 4.93 9.38
C GLN A 4 18.76 4.64 8.22
N HIS A 5 19.22 3.39 8.09
CA HIS A 5 20.14 2.99 7.01
C HIS A 5 19.46 3.05 5.62
N ILE A 6 18.17 2.71 5.57
CA ILE A 6 17.36 2.79 4.34
C ILE A 6 17.17 4.25 3.93
N ILE A 7 16.84 5.13 4.88
CA ILE A 7 16.70 6.57 4.63
C ILE A 7 18.00 7.17 4.08
N THR A 8 19.14 6.86 4.70
CA THR A 8 20.44 7.39 4.27
C THR A 8 20.85 6.93 2.87
N HIS A 9 20.43 5.73 2.44
CA HIS A 9 20.82 5.16 1.15
C HIS A 9 19.92 5.58 -0.02
N LEU A 10 18.72 6.10 0.24
CA LEU A 10 17.76 6.48 -0.82
C LEU A 10 17.99 7.89 -1.39
N GLY A 11 18.89 8.68 -0.81
CA GLY A 11 19.34 9.99 -1.33
C GLY A 11 18.30 11.12 -1.30
N LYS A 12 17.00 10.80 -1.16
CA LYS A 12 15.88 11.74 -1.06
C LYS A 12 14.93 11.36 0.09
N PRO A 13 14.20 12.32 0.69
CA PRO A 13 13.22 12.02 1.73
C PRO A 13 12.07 11.18 1.15
N HIS A 14 11.86 10.00 1.72
CA HIS A 14 10.76 9.10 1.38
C HIS A 14 9.76 9.05 2.53
N SER A 15 8.48 8.93 2.17
CA SER A 15 7.38 8.78 3.12
C SER A 15 6.45 7.64 2.70
N TRP A 16 5.65 7.16 3.65
CA TRP A 16 4.60 6.19 3.37
C TRP A 16 3.32 6.88 2.92
N TYR A 17 2.82 6.52 1.75
CA TYR A 17 1.54 6.98 1.20
C TYR A 17 0.57 5.80 1.11
N ILE A 18 -0.72 6.10 1.07
CA ILE A 18 -1.77 5.09 0.93
C ILE A 18 -2.46 5.30 -0.41
N VAL A 19 -2.38 4.31 -1.30
CA VAL A 19 -3.22 4.26 -2.50
C VAL A 19 -4.52 3.56 -2.17
N LEU A 20 -5.62 4.26 -2.40
CA LEU A 20 -6.96 3.70 -2.28
C LEU A 20 -7.30 2.87 -3.50
N THR A 21 -7.83 1.68 -3.27
CA THR A 21 -8.19 0.75 -4.33
C THR A 21 -9.68 0.43 -4.37
N GLY A 22 -10.10 -0.12 -5.50
CA GLY A 22 -11.37 -0.86 -5.57
C GLY A 22 -11.34 -2.09 -4.65
N PRO A 23 -12.51 -2.66 -4.34
CA PRO A 23 -12.61 -3.91 -3.58
C PRO A 23 -11.88 -5.04 -4.31
N HIS A 24 -11.07 -5.83 -3.59
CA HIS A 24 -10.32 -6.98 -4.11
C HIS A 24 -9.28 -6.66 -5.20
N ALA A 25 -8.96 -5.38 -5.40
CA ALA A 25 -7.97 -4.93 -6.39
C ALA A 25 -6.57 -4.70 -5.79
N GLU A 26 -6.40 -4.86 -4.47
CA GLU A 26 -5.20 -4.52 -3.70
C GLU A 26 -3.96 -5.23 -4.26
N LEU A 27 -4.05 -6.55 -4.47
CA LEU A 27 -2.93 -7.36 -4.96
C LEU A 27 -2.60 -7.08 -6.43
N SER A 28 -3.61 -6.77 -7.24
CA SER A 28 -3.42 -6.42 -8.66
C SER A 28 -2.72 -5.07 -8.79
N ILE A 29 -3.16 -4.07 -8.02
CA ILE A 29 -2.56 -2.73 -8.00
C ILE A 29 -1.16 -2.77 -7.41
N LYS A 30 -0.95 -3.54 -6.32
CA LYS A 30 0.40 -3.81 -5.77
C LYS A 30 1.35 -4.28 -6.88
N LYS A 31 0.95 -5.29 -7.65
CA LYS A 31 1.78 -5.84 -8.73
C LYS A 31 2.08 -4.82 -9.84
N LYS A 32 1.09 -4.01 -10.22
CA LYS A 32 1.28 -2.93 -11.20
C LYS A 32 2.27 -1.88 -10.73
N LEU A 33 2.15 -1.44 -9.48
CA LEU A 33 3.03 -0.46 -8.87
C LEU A 33 4.46 -1.01 -8.72
N GLU A 34 4.62 -2.28 -8.36
CA GLU A 34 5.94 -2.95 -8.33
C GLU A 34 6.57 -3.00 -9.73
N GLN A 35 5.78 -3.25 -10.77
CA GLN A 35 6.25 -3.21 -12.16
C GLN A 35 6.66 -1.80 -12.61
N GLN A 36 6.06 -0.77 -12.04
CA GLN A 36 6.44 0.64 -12.24
C GLN A 36 7.68 1.04 -11.41
N GLY A 37 8.21 0.14 -10.56
CA GLY A 37 9.40 0.38 -9.74
C GLY A 37 9.13 0.94 -8.35
N PHE A 38 7.87 0.99 -7.90
CA PHE A 38 7.53 1.44 -6.56
C PHE A 38 7.79 0.37 -5.50
N ILE A 39 8.27 0.82 -4.33
CA ILE A 39 8.35 0.00 -3.13
C ILE A 39 6.95 -0.05 -2.53
N THR A 40 6.29 -1.20 -2.58
CA THR A 40 4.91 -1.36 -2.10
C THR A 40 4.78 -2.37 -0.97
N TYR A 41 3.74 -2.20 -0.18
CA TYR A 41 3.38 -3.09 0.90
C TYR A 41 1.86 -3.24 0.99
N VAL A 42 1.41 -4.49 1.11
CA VAL A 42 0.02 -4.83 1.43
C VAL A 42 0.08 -5.90 2.52
N PRO A 43 -0.47 -5.64 3.71
CA PRO A 43 -0.54 -6.67 4.74
C PRO A 43 -1.57 -7.71 4.31
N VAL A 44 -1.14 -8.96 4.15
CA VAL A 44 -1.98 -10.09 3.72
C VAL A 44 -1.94 -11.15 4.81
N THR A 45 -3.11 -11.69 5.14
CA THR A 45 -3.25 -12.85 6.03
C THR A 45 -3.83 -14.03 5.28
N SER A 46 -3.49 -15.25 5.68
CA SER A 46 -4.09 -16.45 5.12
C SER A 46 -5.25 -16.94 5.98
N VAL A 47 -6.37 -17.23 5.33
CA VAL A 47 -7.60 -17.69 5.98
C VAL A 47 -8.05 -18.97 5.28
N ARG A 48 -8.35 -20.01 6.05
CA ARG A 48 -8.95 -21.23 5.49
C ARG A 48 -10.46 -21.05 5.35
N ARG A 49 -10.99 -21.32 4.15
CA ARG A 49 -12.42 -21.28 3.85
C ARG A 49 -12.87 -22.64 3.33
N CYS A 50 -13.97 -23.14 3.90
CA CYS A 50 -14.60 -24.36 3.45
C CYS A 50 -15.78 -24.03 2.53
N TRP A 51 -15.77 -24.56 1.31
CA TRP A 51 -16.85 -24.43 0.35
C TRP A 51 -17.22 -25.81 -0.16
N ALA A 52 -18.48 -26.23 0.01
CA ALA A 52 -18.97 -27.53 -0.46
C ALA A 52 -18.07 -28.74 -0.07
N GLY A 53 -17.50 -28.72 1.14
CA GLY A 53 -16.59 -29.76 1.64
C GLY A 53 -15.11 -29.59 1.25
N CYS A 54 -14.79 -28.65 0.34
CA CYS A 54 -13.41 -28.33 -0.04
C CYS A 54 -12.86 -27.21 0.85
N ILE A 55 -11.72 -27.46 1.51
CA ILE A 55 -11.00 -26.45 2.30
C ILE A 55 -9.93 -25.81 1.41
N LYS A 56 -10.00 -24.49 1.24
CA LYS A 56 -8.99 -23.71 0.53
C LYS A 56 -8.42 -22.62 1.42
N GLU A 57 -7.10 -22.53 1.43
CA GLU A 57 -6.41 -21.38 2.03
C GLU A 57 -6.43 -20.22 1.04
N ILE A 58 -6.98 -19.09 1.47
CA ILE A 58 -7.10 -17.86 0.68
C ILE A 58 -6.31 -16.74 1.33
N HIS A 59 -5.71 -15.89 0.51
CA HIS A 59 -4.98 -14.72 0.95
C HIS A 59 -5.90 -13.50 0.91
N THR A 60 -6.14 -12.90 2.08
CA THR A 60 -7.01 -11.72 2.23
C THR A 60 -6.22 -10.54 2.77
N PRO A 61 -6.35 -9.33 2.20
CA PRO A 61 -5.76 -8.13 2.77
C PRO A 61 -6.27 -7.89 4.19
N VAL A 62 -5.37 -7.61 5.12
CA VAL A 62 -5.71 -7.25 6.51
C VAL A 62 -6.38 -5.87 6.52
N ILE A 63 -5.86 -4.95 5.72
CA ILE A 63 -6.44 -3.64 5.48
C ILE A 63 -7.00 -3.66 4.07
N THR A 64 -8.31 -3.74 3.97
CA THR A 64 -9.00 -3.77 2.68
C THR A 64 -8.91 -2.42 1.99
N ARG A 65 -8.91 -2.43 0.67
CA ARG A 65 -8.97 -1.27 -0.22
C ARG A 65 -7.77 -0.32 -0.15
N CYS A 66 -6.62 -0.80 0.34
CA CYS A 66 -5.43 0.01 0.51
C CYS A 66 -4.17 -0.71 0.02
N VAL A 67 -3.29 0.04 -0.64
CA VAL A 67 -1.89 -0.35 -0.91
C VAL A 67 -0.98 0.72 -0.32
N PHE A 68 -0.01 0.32 0.47
CA PHE A 68 0.98 1.24 1.03
C PHE A 68 2.16 1.37 0.07
N ILE A 69 2.60 2.60 -0.17
CA ILE A 69 3.72 2.91 -1.06
C ILE A 69 4.75 3.71 -0.30
N TYR A 70 6.02 3.33 -0.42
CA TYR A 70 7.14 4.09 0.08
C TYR A 70 7.81 4.84 -1.08
N ALA A 71 7.63 6.15 -1.13
CA ALA A 71 8.02 6.98 -2.27
C ALA A 71 8.37 8.42 -1.85
N THR A 72 8.92 9.19 -2.79
CA THR A 72 9.11 10.65 -2.67
C THR A 72 7.84 11.39 -3.11
N ASP A 73 7.70 12.67 -2.74
CA ASP A 73 6.57 13.49 -3.20
C ASP A 73 6.51 13.63 -4.73
N GLU A 74 7.67 13.75 -5.39
CA GLU A 74 7.80 13.80 -6.87
C GLU A 74 7.19 12.56 -7.53
N ASN A 75 7.52 11.39 -7.00
CA ASN A 75 7.02 10.11 -7.45
C ASN A 75 5.50 9.99 -7.29
N ILE A 76 4.98 10.50 -6.17
CA ILE A 76 3.54 10.47 -5.88
C ILE A 76 2.76 11.41 -6.79
N GLN A 77 3.27 12.61 -7.09
CA GLN A 77 2.66 13.51 -8.05
C GLN A 77 2.47 12.86 -9.42
N GLY A 78 3.41 12.01 -9.85
CA GLY A 78 3.31 11.27 -11.11
C GLY A 78 2.14 10.28 -11.18
N ILE A 79 1.74 9.68 -10.05
CA ILE A 79 0.70 8.65 -10.01
C ILE A 79 -0.66 9.16 -9.53
N GLN A 80 -0.75 10.40 -9.02
CA GLN A 80 -1.99 11.02 -8.54
C GLN A 80 -3.09 11.13 -9.62
N ASN A 81 -2.71 11.15 -10.90
CA ASN A 81 -3.68 11.16 -12.01
C ASN A 81 -4.37 9.80 -12.22
N GLU A 82 -3.68 8.70 -11.88
CA GLU A 82 -4.18 7.34 -12.10
C GLU A 82 -4.80 6.76 -10.82
N TYR A 83 -4.28 7.14 -9.65
CA TYR A 83 -4.65 6.56 -8.36
C TYR A 83 -5.05 7.64 -7.36
N THR A 84 -6.06 7.36 -6.55
CA THR A 84 -6.37 8.18 -5.38
C THR A 84 -5.36 7.90 -4.27
N VAL A 85 -4.49 8.88 -3.98
CA VAL A 85 -3.44 8.78 -2.96
C VAL A 85 -3.79 9.62 -1.73
N LEU A 86 -3.65 9.04 -0.53
CA LEU A 86 -3.68 9.77 0.74
C LEU A 86 -2.25 10.03 1.22
N SER A 87 -1.98 11.30 1.51
CA SER A 87 -0.70 11.73 2.10
C SER A 87 -0.68 11.52 3.62
N PRO A 88 0.50 11.39 4.25
CA PRO A 88 0.63 11.37 5.72
C PRO A 88 -0.04 12.56 6.41
N GLN A 89 0.03 13.73 5.80
CA GLN A 89 -0.57 14.96 6.33
C GLN A 89 -2.10 14.86 6.35
N THR A 90 -2.68 14.35 5.26
CA THR A 90 -4.12 14.09 5.16
C THR A 90 -4.59 13.10 6.21
N VAL A 91 -3.85 12.01 6.42
CA VAL A 91 -4.18 11.01 7.45
C VAL A 91 -4.13 11.63 8.86
N THR A 92 -3.09 12.41 9.14
CA THR A 92 -2.95 13.11 10.43
C THR A 92 -4.09 14.09 10.66
N ALA A 93 -4.46 14.87 9.63
CA ALA A 93 -5.57 15.81 9.70
C ALA A 93 -6.91 15.10 9.95
N LEU A 94 -7.15 13.96 9.31
CA LEU A 94 -8.37 13.17 9.54
C LEU A 94 -8.45 12.66 10.98
N TYR A 95 -7.33 12.23 11.56
CA TYR A 95 -7.28 11.76 12.94
C TYR A 95 -7.50 12.90 13.96
N GLN A 96 -6.94 14.09 13.72
CA GLN A 96 -7.11 15.24 14.62
C GLN A 96 -8.54 15.82 14.65
N ASN A 97 -9.36 15.51 13.64
CA ASN A 97 -10.75 15.95 13.56
C ASN A 97 -11.75 14.91 14.11
N GLN A 98 -11.27 13.83 14.76
CA GLN A 98 -12.09 12.86 15.50
C GLN A 98 -12.07 13.16 16.99
#